data_AF-A0A938ZSW4-F1
#
_entry.id   AF-A0A938ZSW4-F1
#
_cell.length_a   1.000
_cell.length_b   1.000
_cell.length_c   1.000
_cell.angle_alpha   90.00
_cell.angle_beta   90.00
_cell.angle_gamma   90.00
#
_symmetry.space_group_name_H-M   'P 1'
#
loop_
_entity.id
_entity.type
_entity.pdbx_description
1 polymer ?
#
loop_
_entity_poly.entity_id
_entity_poly.type
_entity_poly.pdbx_seq_one_letter_code
_entity_poly.pdbx_strand_id
1 'polypeptide(L)'
;MENTLVDKTFRDSTGKIVIAEMPNLPLIVWIVASILSLILTSGKINTVLDVLANGSLFTWAWLELFQGVNYFRRALGLAVFIGIIASKVL
;
A
#
# COMPACT_ATOMS: atom_id res chain seq x y z
N MET A 1 -21.95 16.31 17.42
CA MET A 1 -21.44 16.87 16.16
C MET A 1 -20.01 17.33 16.43
N GLU A 2 -19.01 16.54 16.06
CA GLU A 2 -17.62 17.02 15.97
C GLU A 2 -17.06 16.54 14.63
N ASN A 3 -17.29 17.36 13.59
CA ASN A 3 -16.83 17.15 12.22
C ASN A 3 -15.35 17.55 12.11
N THR A 4 -14.46 16.83 12.80
CA THR A 4 -13.04 17.16 12.73
C THR A 4 -12.39 16.28 11.66
N LEU A 5 -11.74 16.90 10.67
CA LEU A 5 -10.99 16.20 9.61
C LEU A 5 -10.06 15.12 10.19
N VAL A 6 -9.54 15.36 11.40
CA VAL A 6 -8.72 14.45 12.20
C VAL A 6 -9.48 13.17 12.58
N ASP A 7 -10.75 13.26 12.97
CA ASP A 7 -11.57 12.10 13.32
C ASP A 7 -11.83 11.21 12.10
N LYS A 8 -12.06 11.81 10.93
CA LYS A 8 -12.15 11.10 9.63
C LYS A 8 -10.82 10.53 9.13
N THR A 9 -9.70 11.08 9.61
CA THR A 9 -8.36 10.67 9.19
C THR A 9 -7.88 9.48 10.02
N PHE A 10 -8.23 9.42 11.31
CA PHE A 10 -7.70 8.43 12.25
C PHE A 10 -8.74 7.52 12.90
N ARG A 11 -10.05 7.80 12.79
CA ARG A 11 -11.10 6.97 13.37
C ARG A 11 -11.99 6.32 12.31
N ASP A 12 -12.30 5.05 12.53
CA ASP A 12 -13.35 4.34 11.80
C ASP A 12 -14.74 4.78 12.30
N SER A 13 -15.80 4.47 11.55
CA SER A 13 -17.22 4.70 11.81
C SER A 13 -17.72 4.29 13.21
N THR A 14 -16.93 3.52 13.95
CA THR A 14 -17.18 3.04 15.31
C THR A 14 -16.44 3.83 16.41
N GLY A 15 -15.68 4.89 16.07
CA GLY A 15 -15.00 5.77 17.03
C GLY A 15 -13.67 5.22 17.59
N LYS A 16 -13.16 4.10 17.06
CA LYS A 16 -11.81 3.59 17.39
C LYS A 16 -10.76 4.29 16.53
N ILE A 17 -9.61 4.61 17.13
CA ILE A 17 -8.41 5.05 16.39
C ILE A 17 -7.88 3.83 15.64
N VAL A 18 -8.15 3.77 14.34
CA VAL A 18 -7.75 2.64 13.49
C VAL A 18 -6.54 3.08 12.66
N ILE A 19 -5.38 3.07 13.31
CA ILE A 19 -4.08 3.25 12.64
C ILE A 19 -3.58 1.90 12.07
N ALA A 20 -4.06 0.77 12.60
CA ALA A 20 -3.65 -0.56 12.21
C ALA A 20 -4.87 -1.44 11.91
N GLU A 21 -5.41 -1.34 10.69
CA GLU A 21 -6.24 -2.43 10.16
C GLU A 21 -5.36 -3.56 9.65
N MET A 22 -5.97 -4.73 9.54
CA MET A 22 -5.35 -5.93 8.99
C MET A 22 -4.76 -5.64 7.60
N PRO A 23 -3.51 -6.04 7.31
CA PRO A 23 -2.86 -5.74 6.04
C PRO A 23 -3.64 -6.35 4.88
N ASN A 24 -3.88 -5.55 3.84
CA ASN A 24 -4.55 -6.02 2.63
C ASN A 24 -3.70 -7.09 1.93
N LEU A 25 -4.35 -8.08 1.30
CA LEU A 25 -3.70 -9.15 0.54
C LEU A 25 -2.57 -8.66 -0.39
N PRO A 26 -2.71 -7.56 -1.16
CA PRO A 26 -1.65 -7.11 -2.05
C PRO A 26 -0.39 -6.63 -1.32
N LEU A 27 -0.54 -6.08 -0.09
CA LEU A 27 0.60 -5.64 0.71
C LEU A 27 1.35 -6.85 1.29
N ILE A 28 0.63 -7.91 1.66
CA ILE A 28 1.24 -9.19 2.07
C ILE A 28 2.03 -9.79 0.89
N VAL A 29 1.43 -9.82 -0.30
CA VAL A 29 2.11 -10.34 -1.50
C VAL A 29 3.35 -9.50 -1.83
N TRP A 30 3.27 -8.17 -1.71
CA TRP A 30 4.43 -7.30 -1.90
C TRP A 30 5.55 -7.59 -0.88
N ILE A 31 5.22 -7.74 0.41
CA ILE A 31 6.21 -8.07 1.45
C ILE A 31 6.88 -9.41 1.13
N VAL A 32 6.08 -10.45 0.88
CA VAL A 32 6.61 -11.80 0.61
C VAL A 32 7.47 -11.80 -0.66
N ALA A 33 7.00 -11.20 -1.75
CA ALA A 33 7.75 -11.13 -2.99
C ALA A 33 9.06 -10.35 -2.83
N SER A 34 9.06 -9.24 -2.09
CA SER A 34 10.26 -8.44 -1.81
C SER A 34 11.27 -9.19 -0.93
N ILE A 35 10.80 -9.93 0.08
CA ILE A 35 11.69 -10.77 0.90
C ILE A 35 12.31 -11.88 0.05
N LEU A 36 11.51 -12.51 -0.82
CA LEU A 36 12.02 -13.54 -1.72
C LEU A 36 13.01 -12.98 -2.75
N SER A 37 12.82 -11.76 -3.27
CA SER A 37 13.77 -11.15 -4.22
C SER A 37 15.13 -10.82 -3.58
N LEU A 38 15.14 -10.49 -2.27
CA LEU A 38 16.39 -10.32 -1.52
C LEU A 38 17.20 -11.61 -1.36
N ILE A 39 16.52 -12.77 -1.33
CA ILE A 39 17.19 -14.09 -1.21
C ILE A 39 17.57 -14.60 -2.60
N LEU A 40 16.67 -14.44 -3.58
CA LEU A 40 16.80 -14.92 -4.95
C LEU A 40 17.25 -13.78 -5.85
N THR A 41 18.47 -13.29 -5.64
CA THR A 41 19.01 -12.09 -6.32
C THR A 41 19.35 -12.30 -7.81
N SER A 42 19.36 -13.55 -8.30
CA SER A 42 19.94 -13.90 -9.60
C SER A 42 18.98 -14.73 -10.47
N GLY A 43 18.86 -14.34 -11.74
CA GLY A 43 18.13 -15.09 -12.77
C GLY A 43 16.69 -14.61 -13.01
N LYS A 44 15.99 -15.31 -13.92
CA LYS A 44 14.63 -14.95 -14.37
C LYS A 44 13.60 -14.93 -13.23
N ILE A 45 13.83 -15.72 -12.19
CA ILE A 45 12.96 -15.80 -11.01
C ILE A 45 12.97 -14.47 -10.25
N ASN A 46 14.13 -13.83 -10.11
CA ASN A 46 14.23 -12.53 -9.47
C ASN A 46 13.39 -11.48 -10.21
N THR A 47 13.50 -11.45 -11.55
CA THR A 47 12.72 -10.53 -12.38
C THR A 47 11.22 -10.73 -12.21
N VAL A 48 10.75 -11.98 -12.10
CA VAL A 48 9.33 -12.28 -11.85
C VAL A 48 8.91 -11.80 -10.46
N LEU A 49 9.73 -12.02 -9.45
CA LEU A 49 9.47 -11.55 -8.08
C LEU A 49 9.41 -10.02 -8.01
N ASP A 50 10.33 -9.33 -8.68
CA ASP A 50 10.34 -7.87 -8.74
C ASP A 50 9.08 -7.33 -9.46
N VAL A 51 8.66 -7.96 -10.55
CA VAL A 51 7.41 -7.59 -11.25
C VAL A 51 6.19 -7.83 -10.36
N LEU A 52 6.14 -8.97 -9.65
CA LEU A 52 5.08 -9.28 -8.71
C LEU A 52 5.04 -8.31 -7.53
N ALA A 53 6.20 -7.96 -6.97
CA ALA A 53 6.30 -7.00 -5.90
C ALA A 53 5.78 -5.62 -6.36
N ASN A 54 6.31 -5.09 -7.46
CA ASN A 54 5.89 -3.80 -8.00
C ASN A 54 4.40 -3.78 -8.38
N GLY A 55 3.90 -4.84 -9.04
CA GLY A 55 2.50 -4.95 -9.43
C GLY A 55 1.55 -5.06 -8.21
N SER A 56 1.97 -5.77 -7.17
CA SER A 56 1.20 -5.89 -5.93
C SER A 56 1.19 -4.59 -5.13
N LEU A 57 2.32 -3.89 -5.07
CA LEU A 57 2.40 -2.57 -4.43
C LEU A 57 1.56 -1.53 -5.18
N PHE A 58 1.59 -1.55 -6.51
CA PHE A 58 0.73 -0.71 -7.34
C PHE A 58 -0.75 -1.00 -7.10
N THR A 59 -1.12 -2.29 -7.09
CA THR A 59 -2.50 -2.72 -6.83
C THR A 59 -2.95 -2.31 -5.43
N TRP A 60 -2.08 -2.44 -4.44
CA TRP A 60 -2.33 -1.94 -3.09
C TRP A 60 -2.58 -0.43 -3.09
N ALA A 61 -1.67 0.36 -3.67
CA ALA A 61 -1.76 1.82 -3.71
C ALA A 61 -3.05 2.28 -4.40
N TRP A 62 -3.44 1.62 -5.49
CA TRP A 62 -4.70 1.85 -6.19
C TRP A 62 -5.92 1.55 -5.32
N LEU A 63 -5.95 0.37 -4.67
CA LEU A 63 -7.04 0.00 -3.79
C LEU A 63 -7.15 0.95 -2.59
N GLU A 64 -6.04 1.35 -1.98
CA GLU A 64 -6.07 2.32 -0.90
C GLU A 64 -6.57 3.69 -1.35
N LEU A 65 -6.16 4.14 -2.54
CA LEU A 65 -6.56 5.44 -3.07
C LEU A 65 -8.08 5.54 -3.28
N PHE A 66 -8.71 4.50 -3.83
CA PHE A 66 -10.14 4.50 -4.17
C PHE A 66 -11.03 3.88 -3.10
N GLN A 67 -10.55 2.84 -2.41
CA GLN A 67 -11.32 2.03 -1.46
C GLN A 67 -10.80 2.14 -0.02
N GLY A 68 -9.80 2.99 0.26
CA GLY A 68 -9.29 3.19 1.61
C GLY A 68 -10.40 3.61 2.57
N VAL A 69 -10.47 2.95 3.73
CA VAL A 69 -11.50 3.15 4.75
C VAL A 69 -11.40 4.53 5.44
N ASN A 70 -10.20 5.10 5.48
CA ASN A 70 -9.91 6.40 6.09
C ASN A 70 -9.11 7.29 5.13
N TYR A 71 -9.12 8.60 5.38
CA TYR A 71 -8.37 9.55 4.57
C TYR A 71 -6.85 9.35 4.69
N PHE A 72 -6.37 8.80 5.81
CA PHE A 72 -4.96 8.49 6.02
C PHE A 72 -4.46 7.40 5.05
N ARG A 73 -5.17 6.27 4.94
CA ARG A 73 -4.85 5.18 4.01
C ARG A 73 -4.98 5.64 2.56
N ARG A 74 -6.00 6.44 2.22
CA ARG A 74 -6.09 7.06 0.88
C ARG A 74 -4.91 7.95 0.55
N ALA A 75 -4.46 8.77 1.51
CA ALA A 75 -3.29 9.61 1.34
C ALA A 75 -1.98 8.80 1.21
N LEU A 76 -1.83 7.73 1.99
CA LEU A 76 -0.71 6.77 1.85
C LEU A 76 -0.74 6.09 0.49
N GLY A 77 -1.90 5.60 0.05
CA GLY A 77 -2.10 5.02 -1.28
C GLY A 77 -1.69 6.00 -2.38
N LEU A 78 -2.14 7.26 -2.30
CA LEU A 78 -1.74 8.32 -3.23
C LEU A 78 -0.22 8.56 -3.21
N ALA A 79 0.38 8.69 -2.04
CA ALA A 79 1.81 8.95 -1.89
C ALA A 79 2.65 7.81 -2.48
N VAL A 80 2.28 6.55 -2.19
CA VAL A 80 2.93 5.37 -2.77
C VAL A 80 2.71 5.32 -4.29
N PHE A 81 1.51 5.63 -4.77
CA PHE A 81 1.21 5.65 -6.21
C PHE A 81 2.08 6.68 -6.95
N ILE A 82 2.18 7.90 -6.42
CA ILE A 82 3.06 8.95 -6.95
C ILE A 82 4.52 8.49 -6.87
N GLY A 83 4.95 7.89 -5.76
CA GLY A 83 6.30 7.37 -5.59
C GLY A 83 6.66 6.30 -6.63
N ILE A 84 5.76 5.37 -6.91
CA ILE A 84 5.94 4.35 -7.96
C ILE A 84 6.09 5.02 -9.33
N ILE A 85 5.21 5.97 -9.68
CA ILE A 85 5.27 6.68 -10.96
C ILE A 85 6.58 7.47 -11.07
N ALA A 86 6.93 8.24 -10.04
CA ALA A 86 8.16 9.02 -10.00
C ALA A 86 9.39 8.13 -10.17
N SER A 87 9.44 6.98 -9.48
CA SER A 87 10.53 6.00 -9.62
C SER A 87 10.67 5.37 -11.01
N LYS A 88 9.65 5.46 -11.87
CA LYS A 88 9.70 4.98 -13.26
C LYS A 88 10.03 6.09 -14.26
N VAL A 89 9.87 7.36 -13.87
CA VAL A 89 10.08 8.54 -14.72
C VAL A 89 11.43 9.20 -14.48
N LEU A 90 11.92 9.19 -13.23
CA LEU A 90 13.27 9.61 -12.83
C LEU A 90 14.29 8.50 -13.04
#